data_AF-A0A7C7UAF9-F1
#
_entry.id   AF-A0A7C7UAF9-F1
#
_cell.length_a   1.000
_cell.length_b   1.000
_cell.length_c   1.000
_cell.angle_alpha   90.00
_cell.angle_beta   90.00
_cell.angle_gamma   90.00
#
_symmetry.space_group_name_H-M   'P 1'
#
loop_
_entity.id
_entity.type
_entity.pdbx_description
1 polymer ?
#
loop_
_entity_poly.entity_id
_entity_poly.type
_entity_poly.pdbx_seq_one_letter_code
_entity_poly.pdbx_strand_id
1 'polypeptide(L)'
;MDSTLRNVIKFVVVSTIVLTLSAAAFLAGFGSAYLLTGHGVLPAWPAVAPAATPSSPPPGETEGEVVLTPTPTPVPIPTPTSDDEEAFQLFWEVWDLVQRNFYGELPDMQEVAYAAIRGMLSTLDDEYTAFIEPEVAAILAEDATGEFEGIGAFVDMDEEG
;
A
#
# COMPACT_ATOMS: atom_id res chain seq x y z
N MET A 1 -25.54 -21.70 -44.09
CA MET A 1 -25.13 -20.80 -43.00
C MET A 1 -24.15 -21.53 -42.12
N ASP A 2 -22.86 -21.30 -42.33
CA ASP A 2 -21.76 -21.90 -41.58
C ASP A 2 -21.89 -21.67 -40.07
N SER A 3 -21.54 -22.68 -39.28
CA SER A 3 -21.63 -22.62 -37.81
C SER A 3 -20.73 -21.53 -37.21
N THR A 4 -19.62 -21.25 -37.88
CA THR A 4 -18.68 -20.16 -37.56
C THR A 4 -19.35 -18.80 -37.68
N LEU A 5 -20.08 -18.54 -38.77
CA LEU A 5 -20.81 -17.27 -38.99
C LEU A 5 -21.88 -17.04 -37.91
N ARG A 6 -22.57 -18.10 -37.48
CA ARG A 6 -23.59 -18.01 -36.42
C ARG A 6 -22.98 -17.69 -35.05
N ASN A 7 -21.81 -18.24 -34.75
CA ASN A 7 -21.13 -17.97 -33.49
C ASN A 7 -20.54 -16.55 -33.49
N VAL A 8 -19.95 -16.09 -34.60
CA VAL A 8 -19.45 -14.71 -34.75
C VAL A 8 -20.57 -13.69 -34.58
N ILE A 9 -21.73 -13.90 -35.21
CA ILE A 9 -22.90 -13.00 -35.05
C ILE A 9 -23.36 -12.95 -33.59
N LYS A 10 -23.39 -14.08 -32.88
CA LYS A 10 -23.77 -14.11 -31.45
C LYS A 10 -22.78 -13.32 -30.59
N PHE A 11 -21.47 -13.49 -30.81
CA PHE A 11 -20.46 -12.74 -30.06
C PHE A 11 -20.54 -11.23 -30.30
N VAL A 12 -20.76 -10.81 -31.56
CA VAL A 12 -20.94 -9.39 -31.90
C VAL A 12 -22.18 -8.80 -31.24
N VAL A 13 -23.31 -9.52 -31.25
CA VAL A 13 -24.55 -9.07 -30.59
C VAL A 13 -24.37 -8.96 -29.07
N VAL A 14 -23.78 -9.97 -28.42
CA VAL A 14 -23.54 -9.94 -26.97
C VAL A 14 -22.57 -8.82 -26.60
N SER A 15 -21.48 -8.64 -27.35
CA SER A 15 -20.52 -7.55 -27.13
C SER A 15 -21.18 -6.18 -27.26
N THR A 16 -22.10 -6.01 -28.21
CA THR A 16 -22.80 -4.73 -28.42
C THR A 16 -23.75 -4.44 -27.26
N ILE A 17 -24.47 -5.45 -26.76
CA ILE A 17 -25.38 -5.32 -25.61
C ILE A 17 -24.62 -4.96 -24.34
N VAL A 18 -23.47 -5.61 -24.08
CA VAL A 18 -22.61 -5.33 -22.91
C VAL A 18 -22.06 -3.91 -22.97
N LEU A 19 -21.65 -3.45 -24.15
CA LEU A 19 -21.13 -2.10 -24.34
C LEU A 19 -22.21 -1.04 -24.12
N THR A 20 -23.44 -1.29 -24.62
CA THR A 20 -24.59 -0.39 -24.36
C THR A 20 -25.00 -0.34 -22.90
N LEU A 21 -24.97 -1.46 -22.18
CA LEU A 21 -25.28 -1.52 -20.75
C LEU A 21 -24.22 -0.78 -19.92
N SER A 22 -22.94 -0.94 -20.27
CA SER A 22 -21.83 -0.26 -19.58
C SER A 22 -21.89 1.25 -19.78
N ALA A 23 -22.19 1.72 -21.00
CA ALA A 23 -22.37 3.14 -21.28
C ALA A 23 -23.56 3.75 -20.53
N ALA A 24 -24.67 3.01 -20.42
CA ALA A 24 -25.84 3.45 -19.65
C ALA A 24 -25.53 3.53 -18.14
N ALA A 25 -24.82 2.56 -17.59
CA ALA A 25 -24.37 2.58 -16.20
C ALA A 25 -23.42 3.75 -15.90
N PHE A 26 -22.50 4.04 -16.82
CA PHE A 26 -21.58 5.18 -16.70
C PHE A 26 -22.30 6.53 -16.76
N LEU A 27 -23.28 6.70 -17.67
CA LEU A 27 -24.08 7.93 -17.75
C LEU A 27 -24.96 8.13 -16.51
N ALA A 28 -25.51 7.05 -15.95
CA ALA A 28 -26.30 7.11 -14.71
C ALA A 28 -25.45 7.44 -13.48
N GLY A 29 -24.24 6.85 -13.38
CA GLY A 29 -23.33 7.07 -12.26
C GLY A 29 -22.61 8.42 -12.27
N PHE A 30 -22.20 8.91 -13.45
CA PHE A 30 -21.51 10.20 -13.55
C PHE A 30 -22.47 11.40 -13.43
N GLY A 31 -23.71 11.25 -13.89
CA GLY A 31 -24.74 12.30 -13.77
C GLY A 31 -25.13 12.63 -12.32
N SER A 32 -25.02 11.67 -11.40
CA SER A 32 -25.33 11.87 -9.98
C SER A 32 -24.29 12.75 -9.29
N ALA A 33 -23.01 12.65 -9.66
CA ALA A 33 -21.95 13.50 -9.13
C ALA A 33 -22.05 14.96 -9.64
N TYR A 34 -22.48 15.14 -10.89
CA TYR A 34 -22.62 16.48 -11.47
C TYR A 34 -23.82 17.25 -10.89
N LEU A 35 -24.91 16.57 -10.51
CA LEU A 35 -26.08 17.22 -9.88
C LEU A 35 -25.89 17.53 -8.39
N LEU A 36 -25.06 16.79 -7.65
CA LEU A 36 -24.74 17.12 -6.26
C LEU A 36 -23.75 18.29 -6.12
N THR A 37 -22.94 18.56 -7.14
CA THR A 37 -22.00 19.70 -7.13
C THR A 37 -22.72 21.05 -7.36
N GLY A 38 -23.97 21.03 -7.86
CA GLY A 38 -24.76 22.24 -8.14
C GLY A 38 -25.62 22.77 -6.97
N HIS A 39 -25.87 21.97 -5.94
CA HIS A 39 -26.53 22.42 -4.71
C HIS A 39 -25.57 22.20 -3.55
N GLY A 40 -24.91 23.28 -3.10
CA GLY A 40 -23.94 23.30 -2.00
C GLY A 40 -24.50 22.83 -0.66
N VAL A 41 -24.76 21.53 -0.53
CA VAL A 41 -25.16 20.85 0.69
C VAL A 41 -24.26 19.62 0.81
N LEU A 42 -23.08 19.81 1.39
CA LEU A 42 -22.35 18.69 1.95
C LEU A 42 -23.09 18.24 3.21
N PRO A 43 -23.38 16.94 3.41
CA PRO A 43 -23.78 16.45 4.71
C PRO A 43 -22.61 16.66 5.67
N ALA A 44 -22.74 17.62 6.59
CA ALA A 44 -21.85 17.74 7.72
C ALA A 44 -21.99 16.45 8.54
N TRP A 45 -20.97 15.61 8.53
CA TRP A 45 -20.78 14.66 9.62
C TRP A 45 -20.85 15.45 10.93
N PRO A 46 -21.62 15.02 11.94
CA PRO A 46 -21.60 15.72 13.22
C PRO A 46 -20.22 15.50 13.82
N ALA A 47 -19.38 16.52 13.74
CA ALA A 47 -18.32 16.70 14.71
C ALA A 47 -19.02 16.80 16.08
N VAL A 48 -19.03 15.70 16.82
CA VAL A 48 -19.27 15.73 18.25
C VAL A 48 -18.13 16.55 18.86
N ALA A 49 -18.33 17.86 18.93
CA ALA A 49 -17.58 18.72 19.82
C ALA A 49 -17.96 18.31 21.24
N PRO A 50 -17.03 17.85 22.10
CA PRO A 50 -17.32 17.74 23.52
C PRO A 50 -17.70 19.14 24.01
N ALA A 51 -18.90 19.22 24.58
CA ALA A 51 -19.49 20.44 25.09
C ALA A 51 -18.51 21.19 26.01
N ALA A 52 -18.18 22.42 25.65
CA ALA A 52 -17.58 23.37 26.57
C ALA A 52 -18.57 23.62 27.73
N THR A 53 -18.21 23.13 28.92
CA THR A 53 -18.80 23.57 30.20
C THR A 53 -17.89 24.66 30.77
N PRO A 54 -18.42 25.79 31.27
CA PRO A 54 -17.63 27.00 31.50
C PRO A 54 -16.82 26.98 32.81
N SER A 55 -15.57 27.43 32.69
CA SER A 55 -14.84 28.36 33.58
C SER A 55 -14.78 28.09 35.10
N SER A 56 -13.56 27.83 35.57
CA SER A 56 -13.04 28.38 36.84
C SER A 56 -11.53 28.68 36.68
N PRO A 57 -11.05 29.93 36.84
CA PRO A 57 -9.62 30.30 36.97
C PRO A 57 -9.28 30.62 38.44
N PRO A 58 -8.05 31.01 38.87
CA PRO A 58 -6.63 30.76 38.45
C PRO A 58 -5.81 30.22 39.71
N PRO A 59 -4.43 30.20 39.88
CA PRO A 59 -3.34 30.90 39.17
C PRO A 59 -2.00 30.14 38.94
N GLY A 60 -1.11 30.75 38.13
CA GLY A 60 0.31 30.37 37.98
C GLY A 60 0.61 29.77 36.61
N GLU A 61 0.93 30.58 35.61
CA GLU A 61 2.33 30.84 35.19
C GLU A 61 3.06 29.58 34.68
N THR A 62 3.08 29.47 33.34
CA THR A 62 4.26 29.21 32.51
C THR A 62 5.18 28.04 32.88
N GLU A 63 5.10 26.95 32.11
CA GLU A 63 6.28 26.27 31.54
C GLU A 63 5.83 25.37 30.38
N GLY A 64 6.56 25.42 29.27
CA GLY A 64 6.12 24.97 27.96
C GLY A 64 5.98 23.46 27.82
N GLU A 65 4.78 22.99 27.46
CA GLU A 65 4.62 21.68 26.85
C GLU A 65 4.70 21.87 25.34
N VAL A 66 5.93 21.79 24.81
CA VAL A 66 6.13 21.59 23.38
C VAL A 66 5.60 20.20 23.08
N VAL A 67 4.39 20.13 22.54
CA VAL A 67 3.84 18.91 21.94
C VAL A 67 4.74 18.55 20.77
N LEU A 68 5.76 17.73 21.03
CA LEU A 68 6.59 17.12 20.00
C LEU A 68 5.76 16.00 19.36
N THR A 69 4.83 16.35 18.48
CA THR A 69 4.54 15.43 17.37
C THR A 69 5.83 15.40 16.55
N PRO A 70 6.56 14.28 16.45
CA PRO A 70 7.67 14.21 15.52
C PRO A 70 7.06 14.32 14.12
N THR A 71 7.06 15.53 13.57
CA THR A 71 6.86 15.71 12.13
C THR A 71 7.96 14.88 11.47
N PRO A 72 7.63 13.84 10.69
CA PRO A 72 8.66 13.10 9.99
C PRO A 72 9.39 14.09 9.10
N THR A 73 10.63 14.41 9.45
CA THR A 73 11.48 15.22 8.58
C THR A 73 11.71 14.36 7.35
N PRO A 74 11.31 14.78 6.14
CA PRO A 74 11.55 13.99 4.95
C PRO A 74 13.06 13.89 4.76
N VAL A 75 13.62 12.71 5.00
CA VAL A 75 15.01 12.40 4.66
C VAL A 75 15.06 12.34 3.13
N PRO A 76 15.92 13.14 2.46
CA PRO A 76 16.03 13.05 1.02
C PRO A 76 16.56 11.66 0.64
N ILE A 77 15.86 10.99 -0.26
CA ILE A 77 16.34 9.72 -0.85
C ILE A 77 17.57 10.09 -1.69
N PRO A 78 18.75 9.47 -1.46
CA PRO A 78 19.92 9.75 -2.25
C PRO A 78 19.67 9.35 -3.71
N THR A 79 20.04 10.22 -4.65
CA THR A 79 20.11 9.86 -6.07
C THR A 79 21.39 9.06 -6.29
N PRO A 80 21.34 7.88 -6.95
CA PRO A 80 22.54 7.12 -7.28
C PRO A 80 23.49 7.98 -8.15
N THR A 81 24.79 7.81 -7.93
CA THR A 81 25.83 8.44 -8.76
C THR A 81 26.08 7.60 -10.02
N SER A 82 26.82 8.14 -11.01
CA SER A 82 27.17 7.39 -12.23
C SER A 82 27.88 6.08 -11.94
N ASP A 83 28.76 6.07 -10.93
CA ASP A 83 29.55 4.91 -10.58
C ASP A 83 28.66 3.82 -9.94
N ASP A 84 27.67 4.24 -9.14
CA ASP A 84 26.67 3.33 -8.56
C ASP A 84 25.78 2.70 -9.65
N GLU A 85 25.39 3.50 -10.66
CA GLU A 85 24.58 3.02 -11.79
C GLU A 85 25.31 1.97 -12.63
N GLU A 86 26.61 2.17 -12.90
CA GLU A 86 27.46 1.19 -13.58
C GLU A 86 27.58 -0.10 -12.78
N ALA A 87 27.82 -0.01 -11.47
CA ALA A 87 27.90 -1.18 -10.60
C ALA A 87 26.57 -1.98 -10.59
N PHE A 88 25.43 -1.29 -10.65
CA PHE A 88 24.11 -1.92 -10.72
C PHE A 88 23.75 -2.52 -12.10
N GLN A 89 24.48 -2.20 -13.18
CA GLN A 89 24.25 -2.85 -14.48
C GLN A 89 24.46 -4.37 -14.41
N LEU A 90 25.46 -4.81 -13.64
CA LEU A 90 25.75 -6.24 -13.48
C LEU A 90 24.58 -6.99 -12.85
N PHE A 91 23.88 -6.38 -11.90
CA PHE A 91 22.67 -6.95 -11.31
C PHE A 91 21.60 -7.22 -12.39
N TRP A 92 21.36 -6.26 -13.28
CA TRP A 92 20.38 -6.40 -14.36
C TRP A 92 20.78 -7.44 -15.40
N GLU A 93 22.07 -7.53 -15.74
CA GLU A 93 22.59 -8.57 -16.63
C GLU A 93 22.34 -9.96 -16.05
N VAL A 94 22.66 -10.17 -14.77
CA VAL A 94 22.41 -11.44 -14.08
C VAL A 94 20.91 -11.73 -14.00
N TRP A 95 20.09 -10.72 -13.71
CA TRP A 95 18.63 -10.88 -13.66
C TRP A 95 18.04 -11.25 -15.04
N ASP A 96 18.54 -10.70 -16.16
CA ASP A 96 18.15 -11.15 -17.51
C ASP A 96 18.51 -12.62 -17.74
N LEU A 97 19.71 -13.02 -17.33
CA LEU A 97 20.15 -14.41 -17.46
C LEU A 97 19.27 -15.37 -16.64
N VAL A 98 18.89 -14.99 -15.41
CA VAL A 98 17.97 -15.79 -14.58
C VAL A 98 16.61 -15.90 -15.27
N GLN A 99 16.04 -14.77 -15.72
CA GLN A 99 14.74 -14.79 -16.39
C GLN A 99 14.69 -15.69 -17.63
N ARG A 100 15.80 -15.76 -18.38
CA ARG A 100 15.88 -16.51 -19.63
C ARG A 100 16.19 -17.99 -19.46
N ASN A 101 16.92 -18.35 -18.40
CA ASN A 101 17.47 -19.70 -18.23
C ASN A 101 16.89 -20.45 -17.03
N PHE A 102 16.16 -19.78 -16.14
CA PHE A 102 15.49 -20.44 -15.01
C PHE A 102 14.21 -21.12 -15.48
N TYR A 103 14.03 -22.38 -15.11
CA TYR A 103 12.90 -23.21 -15.57
C TYR A 103 11.66 -23.13 -14.64
N GLY A 104 11.79 -22.52 -13.45
CA GLY A 104 10.72 -22.43 -12.46
C GLY A 104 9.96 -21.11 -12.50
N GLU A 105 9.04 -20.96 -11.55
CA GLU A 105 8.37 -19.68 -11.30
C GLU A 105 9.36 -18.67 -10.73
N LEU A 106 9.40 -17.49 -11.35
CA LEU A 106 10.24 -16.40 -10.87
C LEU A 106 9.51 -15.61 -9.80
N PRO A 107 10.21 -15.19 -8.74
CA PRO A 107 9.67 -14.29 -7.74
C PRO A 107 9.28 -12.95 -8.37
N ASP A 108 8.41 -12.22 -7.69
CA ASP A 108 8.08 -10.87 -8.12
C ASP A 108 9.27 -9.92 -7.92
N MET A 109 9.23 -8.76 -8.58
CA MET A 109 10.34 -7.81 -8.52
C MET A 109 10.52 -7.20 -7.12
N GLN A 110 9.46 -7.14 -6.31
CA GLN A 110 9.51 -6.64 -4.94
C GLN A 110 10.24 -7.63 -4.03
N GLU A 111 9.93 -8.92 -4.12
CA GLU A 111 10.62 -10.01 -3.43
C GLU A 111 12.11 -10.03 -3.79
N VAL A 112 12.44 -9.88 -5.07
CA VAL A 112 13.82 -9.78 -5.55
C VAL A 112 14.52 -8.57 -4.95
N ALA A 113 13.86 -7.41 -4.92
CA ALA A 113 14.42 -6.19 -4.33
C ALA A 113 14.68 -6.36 -2.82
N TYR A 114 13.74 -6.93 -2.07
CA TYR A 114 13.90 -7.19 -0.65
C TYR A 114 15.01 -8.21 -0.37
N ALA A 115 15.11 -9.26 -1.19
CA ALA A 115 16.20 -10.23 -1.12
C ALA A 115 17.56 -9.59 -1.43
N ALA A 116 17.64 -8.70 -2.41
CA ALA A 116 18.85 -7.97 -2.75
C ALA A 116 19.30 -7.05 -1.60
N ILE A 117 18.37 -6.34 -0.96
CA ILE A 117 18.66 -5.52 0.23
C ILE A 117 19.19 -6.39 1.37
N ARG A 118 18.54 -7.52 1.68
CA ARG A 118 19.03 -8.46 2.71
C ARG A 118 20.43 -8.99 2.38
N GLY A 119 20.66 -9.37 1.14
CA GLY A 119 21.97 -9.83 0.67
C GLY A 119 23.04 -8.76 0.82
N MET A 120 22.74 -7.51 0.45
CA MET A 120 23.62 -6.36 0.67
C MET A 120 23.95 -6.17 2.16
N LEU A 121 22.95 -6.17 3.05
CA LEU A 121 23.17 -5.98 4.48
C LEU A 121 24.00 -7.12 5.10
N SER A 122 23.87 -8.35 4.59
CA SER A 122 24.68 -9.48 5.07
C SER A 122 26.19 -9.28 4.86
N THR A 123 26.60 -8.41 3.93
CA THR A 123 28.03 -8.10 3.68
C THR A 123 28.65 -7.21 4.76
N LEU A 124 27.82 -6.60 5.62
CA LEU A 124 28.27 -5.73 6.71
C LEU A 124 28.82 -6.51 7.92
N ASP A 125 28.59 -7.83 7.98
CA ASP A 125 28.97 -8.69 9.11
C ASP A 125 28.45 -8.17 10.47
N ASP A 126 27.26 -7.54 10.45
CA ASP A 126 26.60 -6.97 11.62
C ASP A 126 25.23 -7.63 11.82
N GLU A 127 25.11 -8.41 12.90
CA GLU A 127 23.88 -9.12 13.26
C GLU A 127 22.72 -8.18 13.66
N TYR A 128 23.02 -6.93 14.00
CA TYR A 128 22.03 -5.95 14.46
C TYR A 128 21.51 -5.05 13.33
N THR A 129 22.10 -5.14 12.13
CA THR A 129 21.64 -4.39 10.97
C THR A 129 20.76 -5.27 10.08
N ALA A 130 19.45 -5.02 10.10
CA ALA A 130 18.48 -5.76 9.30
C ALA A 130 17.49 -4.82 8.60
N PHE A 131 16.99 -5.28 7.45
CA PHE A 131 15.87 -4.67 6.76
C PHE A 131 14.58 -5.36 7.21
N ILE A 132 13.62 -4.57 7.72
CA ILE A 132 12.30 -5.04 8.11
C ILE A 132 11.31 -4.76 6.97
N GLU A 133 10.66 -5.81 6.47
CA GLU A 133 9.68 -5.68 5.40
C GLU A 133 8.40 -4.97 5.88
N PRO A 134 7.67 -4.27 5.00
CA PRO A 134 6.51 -3.46 5.39
C PRO A 134 5.41 -4.23 6.12
N GLU A 135 5.16 -5.48 5.76
CA GLU A 135 4.14 -6.33 6.40
C GLU A 135 4.52 -6.63 7.85
N VAL A 136 5.78 -7.04 8.09
CA VAL A 136 6.30 -7.26 9.44
C VAL A 136 6.33 -5.96 10.22
N ALA A 137 6.74 -4.86 9.60
CA ALA A 137 6.76 -3.54 10.22
C ALA A 137 5.37 -3.09 10.65
N ALA A 138 4.32 -3.41 9.89
CA ALA A 138 2.94 -3.10 10.25
C ALA A 138 2.50 -3.86 11.51
N ILE A 139 2.80 -5.16 11.59
CA ILE A 139 2.52 -5.98 12.77
C ILE A 139 3.27 -5.45 14.00
N LEU A 140 4.56 -5.11 13.85
CA LEU A 140 5.36 -4.53 14.94
C LEU A 140 4.82 -3.17 15.40
N ALA A 141 4.32 -2.36 14.46
CA ALA A 141 3.71 -1.08 14.78
C ALA A 141 2.39 -1.25 15.56
N GLU A 142 1.56 -2.24 15.19
CA GLU A 142 0.33 -2.60 15.91
C GLU A 142 0.62 -3.10 17.32
N ASP A 143 1.63 -3.96 17.49
CA ASP A 143 2.06 -4.40 18.83
C ASP A 143 2.55 -3.22 19.69
N ALA A 144 3.26 -2.26 19.07
CA ALA A 144 3.76 -1.07 19.74
C ALA A 144 2.66 -0.07 20.16
N THR A 145 1.50 -0.04 19.50
CA THR A 145 0.36 0.81 19.94
C THR A 145 -0.40 0.20 21.12
N GLY A 146 -0.21 -1.08 21.41
CA GLY A 146 -0.95 -1.82 22.43
C GLY A 146 -2.39 -2.16 22.03
N GLU A 147 -2.75 -1.96 20.75
CA GLU A 147 -4.02 -2.38 20.18
C GLU A 147 -3.83 -3.74 19.50
N PHE A 148 -3.98 -4.83 20.25
CA PHE A 148 -3.89 -6.18 19.69
C PHE A 148 -5.26 -6.64 19.15
N GLU A 149 -5.39 -6.86 17.83
CA GLU A 149 -6.58 -7.50 17.25
C GLU A 149 -6.47 -9.03 17.30
N GLY A 150 -7.27 -9.70 18.14
CA GLY A 150 -7.28 -11.16 18.26
C GLY A 150 -8.02 -11.70 19.48
N ILE A 151 -8.01 -13.04 19.67
CA ILE A 151 -8.62 -13.69 20.85
C ILE A 151 -7.68 -13.83 22.06
N GLY A 152 -6.39 -13.45 21.91
CA GLY A 152 -5.38 -13.65 22.95
C GLY A 152 -4.94 -15.11 23.12
N ALA A 153 -4.71 -15.83 22.02
CA ALA A 153 -4.18 -17.20 22.03
C ALA A 153 -2.89 -17.28 21.22
N PHE A 154 -1.89 -17.98 21.75
CA PHE A 154 -0.65 -18.31 21.05
C PHE A 154 -0.77 -19.72 20.47
N VAL A 155 -0.38 -19.91 19.21
CA VAL A 155 -0.32 -21.21 18.53
C VAL A 155 1.13 -21.49 18.18
N ASP A 156 1.57 -22.71 18.45
CA ASP A 156 2.89 -23.21 18.08
C ASP A 156 2.71 -24.56 17.40
N MET A 157 3.62 -24.92 16.50
CA MET A 157 3.63 -26.23 15.85
C MET A 157 4.39 -27.22 16.73
N ASP A 158 3.78 -28.36 17.03
CA ASP A 158 4.49 -29.44 17.70
C ASP A 158 5.40 -30.20 16.72
N GLU A 159 6.25 -31.11 17.22
CA GLU A 159 7.19 -31.86 16.38
C GLU A 159 6.48 -32.82 15.39
N GLU A 160 5.15 -32.99 15.51
CA GLU A 160 4.33 -33.86 14.69
C GLU A 160 3.41 -33.11 13.69
N GLY A 161 3.23 -31.79 13.83
CA GLY A 161 2.57 -30.90 12.88
C GLY A 161 1.24 -30.31 13.35
#